data_AF-A0A352GG98-F1
#
_entry.id   AF-A0A352GG98-F1
#
_cell.length_a   1.000
_cell.length_b   1.000
_cell.length_c   1.000
_cell.angle_alpha   90.00
_cell.angle_beta   90.00
_cell.angle_gamma   90.00
#
_symmetry.space_group_name_H-M   'P 1'
#
loop_
_entity.id
_entity.type
_entity.pdbx_description
1 polymer ?
#
loop_
_entity_poly.entity_id
_entity_poly.type
_entity_poly.pdbx_seq_one_letter_code
_entity_poly.pdbx_strand_id
1 'polypeptide(L)'
;MVDDRLAAAGRGLGQFTLATLGLVSPFLPFALGIFPRALAPLPHPSARLINAGWFLETYLLVLLVICVVVILATGAADVRNNWMVVWFPLPLYLLLRIKVLTDAGGAKRRLNWFAGALLIVALAVPAGLVGRGFVGPETCRKCNFFVPYSELARSLVVAGFSAGTIVAVDRPNQIAGNLRRYFPHARVISTRWRDYMPPLNAAGQAGEGGKCALIWSGGPSGGGEGRMLVEELRGGIPVPKQTIFRRTTHSLPRNPEKRLSWSFVVLDGEGTCR
;
A
#
# COMPACT_ATOMS: atom_id res chain seq x y z
N MET A 1 -24.62 -8.64 22.02
CA MET A 1 -23.87 -9.59 21.15
C MET A 1 -24.52 -9.78 19.77
N VAL A 2 -25.82 -10.08 19.66
CA VAL A 2 -26.51 -10.13 18.34
C VAL A 2 -26.62 -8.73 17.71
N ASP A 3 -26.96 -7.71 18.50
CA ASP A 3 -27.05 -6.32 18.03
C ASP A 3 -25.71 -5.77 17.51
N ASP A 4 -24.61 -6.15 18.16
CA ASP A 4 -23.25 -5.73 17.76
C ASP A 4 -22.86 -6.30 16.39
N ARG A 5 -23.29 -7.54 16.09
CA ARG A 5 -23.03 -8.20 14.80
C ARG A 5 -23.85 -7.60 13.68
N LEU A 6 -25.13 -7.30 13.93
CA LEU A 6 -25.99 -6.64 12.94
C LEU A 6 -25.49 -5.23 12.63
N ALA A 7 -25.09 -4.46 13.65
CA ALA A 7 -24.50 -3.14 13.46
C ALA A 7 -23.16 -3.21 12.69
N ALA A 8 -22.31 -4.20 12.99
CA ALA A 8 -21.07 -4.42 12.26
C ALA A 8 -21.31 -4.79 10.80
N ALA A 9 -22.25 -5.70 10.52
CA ALA A 9 -22.63 -6.10 9.17
C ALA A 9 -23.23 -4.94 8.37
N GLY A 10 -24.09 -4.12 8.99
CA GLY A 10 -24.63 -2.91 8.35
C GLY A 10 -23.53 -1.92 7.95
N ARG A 11 -22.54 -1.70 8.83
CA ARG A 11 -21.35 -0.89 8.50
C ARG A 11 -20.53 -1.52 7.36
N GLY A 12 -20.32 -2.83 7.40
CA GLY A 12 -19.60 -3.58 6.36
C GLY A 12 -20.26 -3.44 4.98
N LEU A 13 -21.59 -3.59 4.91
CA LEU A 13 -22.36 -3.41 3.67
C LEU A 13 -22.33 -1.98 3.16
N GLY A 14 -22.42 -0.99 4.07
CA GLY A 14 -22.29 0.42 3.72
C GLY A 14 -20.91 0.73 3.13
N GLN A 15 -19.83 0.27 3.79
CA GLN A 15 -18.48 0.45 3.27
C GLN A 15 -18.25 -0.29 1.95
N PHE A 16 -18.74 -1.52 1.81
CA PHE A 16 -18.68 -2.28 0.57
C PHE A 16 -19.35 -1.51 -0.57
N THR A 17 -20.56 -0.99 -0.36
CA THR A 17 -21.29 -0.20 -1.35
C THR A 17 -20.51 1.05 -1.75
N LEU A 18 -19.99 1.80 -0.77
CA LEU A 18 -19.17 2.98 -1.02
C LEU A 18 -17.86 2.64 -1.74
N ALA A 19 -17.22 1.51 -1.41
CA ALA A 19 -15.99 1.06 -2.06
C ALA A 19 -16.24 0.63 -3.51
N THR A 20 -17.33 -0.11 -3.77
CA THR A 20 -17.76 -0.47 -5.14
C THR A 20 -18.09 0.77 -5.95
N LEU A 21 -18.87 1.71 -5.41
CA LEU A 21 -19.17 2.97 -6.07
C LEU A 21 -17.90 3.79 -6.30
N GLY A 22 -17.00 3.86 -5.33
CA GLY A 22 -15.72 4.56 -5.45
C GLY A 22 -14.82 3.99 -6.53
N LEU A 23 -14.73 2.66 -6.64
CA LEU A 23 -13.97 1.97 -7.68
C LEU A 23 -14.50 2.28 -9.08
N VAL A 24 -15.82 2.27 -9.26
CA VAL A 24 -16.45 2.47 -10.58
C VAL A 24 -16.73 3.95 -10.85
N SER A 25 -16.60 4.83 -9.85
CA SER A 25 -16.91 6.26 -9.94
C SER A 25 -16.24 7.03 -11.08
N PRO A 26 -15.01 6.71 -11.53
CA PRO A 26 -14.43 7.45 -12.66
C PRO A 26 -15.09 7.07 -13.98
N PHE A 27 -15.82 5.97 -14.03
CA PHE A 27 -16.44 5.41 -15.23
C PHE A 27 -17.96 5.62 -15.24
N LEU A 28 -18.64 5.34 -14.12
CA LEU A 28 -20.09 5.27 -14.03
C LEU A 28 -20.81 6.58 -14.44
N PRO A 29 -20.40 7.78 -13.96
CA PRO A 29 -21.06 9.03 -14.33
C PRO A 29 -21.02 9.31 -15.84
N PHE A 30 -19.89 9.02 -16.49
CA PHE A 30 -19.77 9.20 -17.94
C PHE A 30 -20.58 8.14 -18.70
N ALA A 31 -20.58 6.89 -18.23
CA ALA A 31 -21.35 5.83 -18.85
C ALA A 31 -22.86 6.13 -18.78
N LEU A 32 -23.36 6.53 -17.61
CA LEU A 32 -24.77 6.86 -17.41
C LEU A 32 -25.18 8.17 -18.11
N GLY A 33 -24.30 9.19 -18.09
CA GLY A 33 -24.59 10.48 -18.72
C GLY A 33 -24.57 10.44 -20.25
N ILE A 34 -23.61 9.72 -20.85
CA ILE A 34 -23.43 9.67 -22.31
C ILE A 34 -24.22 8.50 -22.94
N PHE A 35 -24.35 7.38 -22.22
CA PHE A 35 -25.03 6.17 -22.67
C PHE A 35 -26.05 5.66 -21.64
N PRO A 36 -27.10 6.42 -21.27
CA PRO A 36 -28.10 5.97 -20.29
C PRO A 36 -28.81 4.69 -20.73
N ARG A 37 -28.96 4.47 -22.05
CA ARG A 37 -29.53 3.25 -22.62
C ARG A 37 -28.66 2.01 -22.44
N ALA A 38 -27.39 2.15 -22.05
CA ALA A 38 -26.51 1.00 -21.77
C ALA A 38 -26.99 0.16 -20.59
N LEU A 39 -27.88 0.70 -19.73
CA LEU A 39 -28.53 -0.07 -18.68
C LEU A 39 -29.81 -0.78 -19.15
N ALA A 40 -30.46 -0.30 -20.21
CA ALA A 40 -31.71 -0.84 -20.74
C ALA A 40 -31.48 -2.12 -21.58
N PRO A 41 -32.52 -2.96 -21.79
CA PRO A 41 -32.42 -4.15 -22.65
C PRO A 41 -31.73 -3.84 -23.98
N LEU A 42 -30.76 -4.67 -24.36
CA LEU A 42 -29.91 -4.41 -25.52
C LEU A 42 -30.60 -4.82 -26.84
N PRO A 43 -30.51 -4.01 -27.90
CA PRO A 43 -31.05 -4.36 -29.21
C PRO A 43 -30.13 -5.34 -29.94
N HIS A 44 -30.68 -6.48 -30.40
CA HIS A 44 -30.08 -7.46 -31.31
C HIS A 44 -28.55 -7.71 -31.14
N PRO A 45 -28.07 -8.12 -29.95
CA PRO A 45 -26.65 -8.43 -29.76
C PRO A 45 -26.23 -9.69 -30.54
N SER A 46 -24.99 -9.72 -31.01
CA SER A 46 -24.43 -10.94 -31.62
C SER A 46 -24.29 -12.07 -30.60
N ALA A 47 -24.36 -13.34 -31.02
CA ALA A 47 -24.28 -14.51 -30.14
C ALA A 47 -23.02 -14.49 -29.23
N ARG A 48 -21.87 -14.04 -29.77
CA ARG A 48 -20.63 -13.90 -28.99
C ARG A 48 -20.76 -12.86 -27.86
N LEU A 49 -21.40 -11.73 -28.13
CA LEU A 49 -21.60 -10.66 -27.15
C LEU A 49 -22.64 -11.06 -26.09
N ILE A 50 -23.65 -11.85 -26.46
CA ILE A 50 -24.60 -12.45 -25.52
C ILE A 50 -23.85 -13.34 -24.51
N ASN A 51 -23.06 -14.31 -25.01
CA ASN A 51 -22.34 -15.25 -24.15
C ASN A 51 -21.35 -14.53 -23.21
N ALA A 52 -20.58 -13.57 -23.73
CA ALA A 52 -19.65 -12.78 -22.92
C ALA A 52 -20.38 -11.90 -21.88
N GLY A 53 -21.51 -11.31 -22.27
CA GLY A 53 -22.37 -10.51 -21.39
C GLY A 53 -22.91 -11.35 -20.24
N TRP A 54 -23.50 -12.50 -20.53
CA TRP A 54 -24.03 -13.43 -19.53
C TRP A 54 -22.96 -13.94 -18.57
N PHE A 55 -21.77 -14.29 -19.09
CA PHE A 55 -20.66 -14.70 -18.25
C PHE A 55 -20.27 -13.60 -17.25
N LEU A 56 -20.06 -12.37 -17.74
CA LEU A 56 -19.68 -11.24 -16.90
C LEU A 56 -20.77 -10.87 -15.89
N GLU A 57 -22.03 -10.85 -16.33
CA GLU A 57 -23.18 -10.58 -15.47
C GLU A 57 -23.30 -11.63 -14.36
N THR A 58 -23.24 -12.92 -14.73
CA THR A 58 -23.29 -14.02 -13.76
C THR A 58 -22.13 -13.95 -12.80
N TYR A 59 -20.91 -13.71 -13.28
CA TYR A 59 -19.73 -13.53 -12.44
C TYR A 59 -19.92 -12.40 -11.43
N LEU A 60 -20.38 -11.23 -11.88
CA LEU A 60 -20.59 -10.06 -11.02
C LEU A 60 -21.70 -10.29 -9.99
N LEU A 61 -22.79 -10.94 -10.38
CA LEU A 61 -23.89 -11.29 -9.47
C LEU A 61 -23.46 -12.33 -8.42
N VAL A 62 -22.78 -13.40 -8.84
CA VAL A 62 -22.24 -14.42 -7.92
C VAL A 62 -21.26 -13.79 -6.94
N LEU A 63 -20.35 -12.95 -7.42
CA LEU A 63 -19.39 -12.24 -6.59
C LEU A 63 -20.07 -11.31 -5.59
N LEU A 64 -21.09 -10.55 -6.03
CA LEU A 64 -21.89 -9.70 -5.16
C LEU A 64 -22.55 -10.51 -4.04
N VAL A 65 -23.19 -11.63 -4.39
CA VAL A 65 -23.85 -12.53 -3.43
C VAL A 65 -22.83 -13.09 -2.44
N ILE A 66 -21.68 -13.59 -2.92
CA ILE A 66 -20.61 -14.10 -2.05
C ILE A 66 -20.13 -13.02 -1.08
N CYS A 67 -19.84 -11.81 -1.56
CA CYS A 67 -19.39 -10.72 -0.71
C CYS A 67 -20.43 -10.36 0.36
N VAL A 68 -21.70 -10.25 -0.02
CA VAL A 68 -22.79 -9.96 0.92
C VAL A 68 -22.91 -11.08 1.97
N VAL A 69 -22.92 -12.35 1.54
CA VAL A 69 -23.00 -13.51 2.45
C VAL A 69 -21.81 -13.54 3.41
N VAL A 70 -20.58 -13.30 2.93
CA VAL A 70 -19.38 -13.26 3.78
C VAL A 70 -19.48 -12.12 4.80
N ILE A 71 -19.89 -10.92 4.39
CA ILE A 71 -20.05 -9.78 5.31
C ILE A 71 -21.09 -10.09 6.40
N LEU A 72 -22.23 -10.66 6.01
CA LEU A 72 -23.30 -11.05 6.94
C LEU A 72 -22.87 -12.18 7.89
N ALA A 73 -22.17 -13.20 7.38
CA ALA A 73 -21.75 -14.37 8.16
C ALA A 73 -20.61 -14.06 9.13
N THR A 74 -19.66 -13.21 8.73
CA THR A 74 -18.46 -12.89 9.52
C THR A 74 -18.59 -11.64 10.38
N GLY A 75 -19.56 -10.76 10.09
CA GLY A 75 -19.66 -9.44 10.71
C GLY A 75 -18.50 -8.51 10.32
N ALA A 76 -17.87 -8.72 9.16
CA ALA A 76 -16.75 -7.91 8.69
C ALA A 76 -17.17 -6.44 8.52
N ALA A 77 -16.63 -5.56 9.35
CA ALA A 77 -16.94 -4.13 9.35
C ALA A 77 -15.96 -3.27 8.53
N ASP A 78 -14.86 -3.84 8.06
CA ASP A 78 -13.83 -3.14 7.27
C ASP A 78 -13.51 -3.92 5.98
N VAL A 79 -13.99 -3.39 4.85
CA VAL A 79 -13.73 -3.97 3.54
C VAL A 79 -12.60 -3.19 2.87
N ARG A 80 -11.38 -3.73 2.95
CA ARG A 80 -10.20 -3.03 2.42
C ARG A 80 -10.27 -2.90 0.89
N ASN A 81 -9.93 -1.72 0.37
CA ASN A 81 -9.97 -1.39 -1.05
C ASN A 81 -9.17 -2.36 -1.95
N ASN A 82 -8.11 -3.00 -1.44
CA ASN A 82 -7.32 -3.94 -2.25
C ASN A 82 -8.11 -5.22 -2.61
N TRP A 83 -9.14 -5.59 -1.84
CA TRP A 83 -10.02 -6.70 -2.18
C TRP A 83 -10.99 -6.35 -3.31
N MET A 84 -11.24 -5.06 -3.57
CA MET A 84 -12.14 -4.62 -4.65
C MET A 84 -11.60 -4.88 -6.05
N VAL A 85 -10.36 -5.38 -6.18
CA VAL A 85 -9.77 -5.83 -7.45
C VAL A 85 -10.67 -6.81 -8.21
N VAL A 86 -11.46 -7.62 -7.49
CA VAL A 86 -12.40 -8.59 -8.06
C VAL A 86 -13.52 -7.95 -8.89
N TRP A 87 -13.78 -6.65 -8.69
CA TRP A 87 -14.78 -5.86 -9.41
C TRP A 87 -14.28 -5.26 -10.72
N PHE A 88 -13.01 -5.46 -11.11
CA PHE A 88 -12.48 -5.02 -12.40
C PHE A 88 -13.31 -5.44 -13.64
N PRO A 89 -14.01 -6.59 -13.64
CA PRO A 89 -14.86 -6.96 -14.78
C PRO A 89 -16.10 -6.06 -14.97
N LEU A 90 -16.52 -5.26 -13.97
CA LEU A 90 -17.71 -4.41 -14.07
C LEU A 90 -17.58 -3.29 -15.12
N PRO A 91 -16.48 -2.49 -15.15
CA PRO A 91 -16.22 -1.58 -16.26
C PRO A 91 -16.21 -2.27 -17.63
N LEU A 92 -15.66 -3.49 -17.74
CA LEU A 92 -15.63 -4.25 -18.99
C LEU A 92 -17.03 -4.66 -19.44
N TYR A 93 -17.87 -5.10 -18.52
CA TYR A 93 -19.28 -5.41 -18.78
C TYR A 93 -20.01 -4.19 -19.35
N LEU A 94 -19.86 -3.02 -18.72
CA LEU A 94 -20.50 -1.80 -19.20
C LEU A 94 -19.97 -1.35 -20.57
N LEU A 95 -18.66 -1.47 -20.83
CA LEU A 95 -18.08 -1.19 -22.14
C LEU A 95 -18.64 -2.12 -23.23
N LEU A 96 -18.88 -3.40 -22.90
CA LEU A 96 -19.50 -4.36 -23.82
C LEU A 96 -20.93 -3.95 -24.17
N ARG A 97 -21.72 -3.49 -23.19
CA ARG A 97 -23.08 -2.96 -23.43
C ARG A 97 -23.06 -1.69 -24.28
N ILE A 98 -22.14 -0.77 -24.01
CA ILE A 98 -21.94 0.45 -24.81
C ILE A 98 -21.60 0.09 -26.26
N LYS A 99 -20.72 -0.91 -26.48
CA LYS A 99 -20.35 -1.37 -27.81
C LYS A 99 -21.55 -1.83 -28.64
N VAL A 100 -22.43 -2.66 -28.05
CA VAL A 100 -23.64 -3.15 -28.73
C VAL A 100 -24.50 -1.97 -29.19
N LEU A 101 -24.68 -0.96 -28.34
CA LEU A 101 -25.46 0.23 -28.68
C LEU A 101 -24.80 1.09 -29.76
N THR A 102 -23.47 1.26 -29.71
CA THR A 102 -22.76 2.06 -30.71
C THR A 102 -22.77 1.41 -32.08
N ASP A 103 -22.68 0.07 -32.14
CA ASP A 103 -22.72 -0.70 -33.39
C ASP A 103 -24.11 -0.63 -34.04
N ALA A 104 -25.19 -0.60 -33.24
CA ALA A 104 -26.57 -0.54 -33.74
C ALA A 104 -27.05 0.86 -34.18
N GLY A 105 -26.46 1.94 -33.66
CA GLY A 105 -27.03 3.30 -33.77
C GLY A 105 -26.07 4.42 -34.21
N GLY A 106 -24.87 4.09 -34.72
CA GLY A 106 -23.97 5.10 -35.32
C GLY A 106 -23.46 6.18 -34.36
N ALA A 107 -23.23 5.86 -33.08
CA ALA A 107 -22.90 6.84 -32.04
C ALA A 107 -21.38 7.17 -31.91
N LYS A 108 -20.64 7.23 -33.02
CA LYS A 108 -19.18 7.46 -33.04
C LYS A 108 -18.76 8.72 -32.28
N ARG A 109 -19.51 9.83 -32.44
CA ARG A 109 -19.22 11.10 -31.74
C ARG A 109 -19.33 10.95 -30.22
N ARG A 110 -20.34 10.24 -29.71
CA ARG A 110 -20.53 9.99 -28.27
C ARG A 110 -19.43 9.09 -27.73
N LEU A 111 -19.02 8.09 -28.50
CA LEU A 111 -17.91 7.22 -28.15
C LEU A 111 -16.60 8.01 -28.04
N ASN A 112 -16.31 8.94 -28.96
CA ASN A 112 -15.13 9.80 -28.88
C ASN A 112 -15.17 10.72 -27.65
N TRP A 113 -16.32 11.31 -27.32
CA TRP A 113 -16.49 12.10 -26.10
C TRP A 113 -16.24 11.27 -24.84
N PHE A 114 -16.80 10.05 -24.80
CA PHE A 114 -16.63 9.14 -23.69
C PHE A 114 -15.17 8.70 -23.53
N ALA A 115 -14.51 8.33 -24.62
CA ALA A 115 -13.08 8.00 -24.63
C ALA A 115 -12.22 9.21 -24.20
N GLY A 116 -12.52 10.41 -24.68
CA GLY A 116 -11.85 11.64 -24.29
C GLY A 116 -12.02 11.95 -22.79
N ALA A 117 -13.22 11.77 -22.24
CA ALA A 117 -13.47 11.95 -20.81
C ALA A 117 -12.68 10.94 -19.97
N LEU A 118 -12.70 9.65 -20.34
CA LEU A 118 -11.90 8.63 -19.66
C LEU A 118 -10.40 8.90 -19.76
N LEU A 119 -9.91 9.41 -20.90
CA LEU A 119 -8.52 9.81 -21.08
C LEU A 119 -8.15 10.96 -20.14
N ILE A 120 -9.00 11.99 -20.01
CA ILE A 120 -8.78 13.10 -19.08
C ILE A 120 -8.66 12.57 -17.64
N VAL A 121 -9.58 11.69 -17.23
CA VAL A 121 -9.52 11.04 -15.91
C VAL A 121 -8.25 10.21 -15.74
N ALA A 122 -7.88 9.42 -16.74
CA ALA A 122 -6.69 8.60 -16.72
C ALA A 122 -5.40 9.43 -16.61
N LEU A 123 -5.36 10.63 -17.23
CA LEU A 123 -4.25 11.57 -17.12
C LEU A 123 -4.26 12.38 -15.81
N ALA A 124 -5.43 12.61 -15.22
CA ALA A 124 -5.56 13.29 -13.93
C ALA A 124 -4.87 12.49 -12.79
N VAL A 125 -4.85 11.16 -12.86
CA VAL A 125 -4.19 10.30 -11.85
C VAL A 125 -2.66 10.54 -11.79
N PRO A 126 -1.87 10.34 -12.87
CA PRO A 126 -0.44 10.62 -12.85
C PRO A 126 -0.15 12.11 -12.59
N ALA A 127 -0.96 13.04 -13.12
CA ALA A 127 -0.82 14.45 -12.80
C ALA A 127 -1.01 14.73 -11.30
N GLY A 128 -1.98 14.09 -10.66
CA GLY A 128 -2.21 14.15 -9.22
C GLY A 128 -1.09 13.52 -8.41
N LEU A 129 -0.48 12.42 -8.88
CA LEU A 129 0.71 11.83 -8.25
C LEU A 129 1.92 12.77 -8.32
N VAL A 130 2.14 13.40 -9.48
CA VAL A 130 3.19 14.41 -9.66
C VAL A 130 2.93 15.60 -8.73
N GLY A 131 1.72 16.15 -8.73
CA GLY A 131 1.31 17.26 -7.85
C GLY A 131 1.50 16.91 -6.37
N ARG A 132 1.16 15.68 -5.97
CA ARG A 132 1.43 15.17 -4.62
C ARG A 132 2.92 15.09 -4.33
N GLY A 133 3.77 14.80 -5.31
CA GLY A 133 5.22 14.84 -5.17
C GLY A 133 5.79 16.25 -4.93
N PHE A 134 5.09 17.30 -5.37
CA PHE A 134 5.47 18.69 -5.12
C PHE A 134 4.93 19.22 -3.79
N VAL A 135 3.63 19.03 -3.52
CA VAL A 135 2.93 19.62 -2.36
C VAL A 135 2.92 18.70 -1.13
N GLY A 136 3.12 17.40 -1.34
CA GLY A 136 3.12 16.40 -0.27
C GLY A 136 4.16 16.64 0.83
N PRO A 137 5.41 17.01 0.49
CA PRO A 137 6.43 17.37 1.49
C PRO A 137 6.06 18.59 2.33
N GLU A 138 5.33 19.56 1.79
CA GLU A 138 4.90 20.78 2.49
C GLU A 138 3.91 20.47 3.61
N THR A 139 2.86 19.71 3.27
CA THR A 139 1.78 19.39 4.20
C THR A 139 2.11 18.20 5.12
N CYS A 140 3.02 17.31 4.71
CA CYS A 140 3.48 16.14 5.46
C CYS A 140 2.34 15.27 6.06
N ARG A 141 1.14 15.24 5.46
CA ARG A 141 0.04 14.38 5.98
C ARG A 141 0.39 12.89 5.91
N LYS A 142 1.27 12.50 4.98
CA LYS A 142 1.82 11.15 4.84
C LYS A 142 3.32 11.23 4.52
N CYS A 143 4.14 11.65 5.49
CA CYS A 143 5.59 11.86 5.32
C CYS A 143 6.35 10.59 4.88
N ASN A 144 5.80 9.39 5.09
CA ASN A 144 6.40 8.09 4.74
C ASN A 144 6.82 7.97 3.27
N PHE A 145 6.16 8.68 2.36
CA PHE A 145 6.51 8.67 0.93
C PHE A 145 7.75 9.51 0.59
N PHE A 146 8.19 10.36 1.51
CA PHE A 146 9.26 11.34 1.29
C PHE A 146 10.47 11.11 2.18
N VAL A 147 10.58 9.91 2.76
CA VAL A 147 11.69 9.59 3.66
C VAL A 147 13.04 9.68 2.89
N PRO A 148 14.01 10.50 3.35
CA PRO A 148 15.36 10.58 2.81
C PRO A 148 16.19 9.33 3.13
N TYR A 149 15.87 8.21 2.46
CA TYR A 149 16.53 6.93 2.71
C TYR A 149 18.02 6.94 2.35
N SER A 150 18.44 7.74 1.38
CA SER A 150 19.85 7.89 0.99
C SER A 150 20.70 8.47 2.12
N GLU A 151 20.18 9.48 2.81
CA GLU A 151 20.83 10.18 3.90
C GLU A 151 20.83 9.32 5.17
N LEU A 152 19.73 8.61 5.41
CA LEU A 152 19.66 7.59 6.46
C LEU A 152 20.69 6.47 6.22
N ALA A 153 20.77 5.92 5.00
CA ALA A 153 21.75 4.91 4.65
C ALA A 153 23.19 5.42 4.81
N ARG A 154 23.48 6.65 4.38
CA ARG A 154 24.79 7.30 4.61
C ARG A 154 25.11 7.41 6.10
N SER A 155 24.11 7.73 6.94
CA SER A 155 24.30 7.80 8.40
C SER A 155 24.69 6.44 9.00
N LEU A 156 24.14 5.34 8.48
CA LEU A 156 24.51 3.98 8.90
C LEU A 156 25.93 3.62 8.46
N VAL A 157 26.32 3.97 7.22
CA VAL A 157 27.68 3.75 6.71
C VAL A 157 28.71 4.53 7.53
N VAL A 158 28.44 5.80 7.86
CA VAL A 158 29.29 6.61 8.73
C VAL A 158 29.39 6.03 10.14
N ALA A 159 28.36 5.34 10.61
CA ALA A 159 28.38 4.58 11.86
C ALA A 159 29.06 3.21 11.74
N GLY A 160 29.62 2.89 10.57
CA GLY A 160 30.40 1.69 10.31
C GLY A 160 29.57 0.49 9.84
N PHE A 161 28.29 0.63 9.53
CA PHE A 161 27.48 -0.45 8.95
C PHE A 161 27.73 -0.59 7.45
N SER A 162 28.21 -1.76 7.02
CA SER A 162 28.43 -2.11 5.62
C SER A 162 27.69 -3.39 5.21
N ALA A 163 27.63 -4.38 6.10
CA ALA A 163 26.96 -5.66 5.89
C ALA A 163 26.49 -6.26 7.23
N GLY A 164 25.55 -7.21 7.15
CA GLY A 164 24.99 -7.92 8.31
C GLY A 164 23.46 -7.86 8.31
N THR A 165 22.86 -7.59 9.46
CA THR A 165 21.40 -7.53 9.63
C THR A 165 20.95 -6.12 10.02
N ILE A 166 19.90 -5.63 9.36
CA ILE A 166 19.17 -4.42 9.71
C ILE A 166 17.84 -4.84 10.34
N VAL A 167 17.57 -4.40 11.56
CA VAL A 167 16.28 -4.54 12.24
C VAL A 167 15.64 -3.16 12.35
N ALA A 168 14.48 -2.96 11.72
CA ALA A 168 13.83 -1.64 11.77
C ALA A 168 12.42 -1.68 12.41
N VAL A 169 12.16 -0.67 13.24
CA VAL A 169 10.85 -0.37 13.78
C VAL A 169 10.00 0.29 12.69
N ASP A 170 9.12 -0.50 12.07
CA ASP A 170 8.40 -0.13 10.83
C ASP A 170 7.06 0.57 11.07
N ARG A 171 6.83 1.06 12.30
CA ARG A 171 5.70 1.90 12.67
C ARG A 171 6.20 3.18 13.36
N PRO A 172 5.63 4.36 13.02
CA PRO A 172 4.66 4.60 11.95
C PRO A 172 5.26 4.59 10.53
N ASN A 173 6.60 4.60 10.40
CA ASN A 173 7.28 4.76 9.12
C ASN A 173 7.81 3.40 8.62
N GLN A 174 7.58 3.07 7.34
CA GLN A 174 8.04 1.80 6.73
C GLN A 174 9.51 1.91 6.28
N ILE A 175 10.45 1.67 7.20
CA ILE A 175 11.88 1.92 7.00
C ILE A 175 12.59 0.71 6.39
N ALA A 176 12.34 -0.49 6.93
CA ALA A 176 13.12 -1.70 6.70
C ALA A 176 13.29 -1.98 5.19
N GLY A 177 12.18 -2.22 4.49
CA GLY A 177 12.20 -2.65 3.09
C GLY A 177 12.93 -1.67 2.15
N ASN A 178 12.83 -0.37 2.40
CA ASN A 178 13.46 0.65 1.56
C ASN A 178 14.99 0.72 1.71
N LEU A 179 15.53 0.33 2.88
CA LEU A 179 16.98 0.29 3.11
C LEU A 179 17.67 -0.81 2.30
N ARG A 180 16.94 -1.85 1.85
CA ARG A 180 17.50 -2.91 0.99
C ARG A 180 18.06 -2.38 -0.32
N ARG A 181 17.56 -1.24 -0.83
CA ARG A 181 18.12 -0.57 -2.01
C ARG A 181 19.57 -0.13 -1.80
N TYR A 182 19.93 0.26 -0.58
CA TYR A 182 21.26 0.76 -0.23
C TYR A 182 22.17 -0.33 0.37
N PHE A 183 21.57 -1.39 0.93
CA PHE A 183 22.26 -2.54 1.49
C PHE A 183 21.71 -3.85 0.89
N PRO A 184 21.96 -4.13 -0.40
CA PRO A 184 21.34 -5.25 -1.12
C PRO A 184 21.70 -6.62 -0.55
N HIS A 185 22.86 -6.72 0.11
CA HIS A 185 23.37 -7.94 0.73
C HIS A 185 23.05 -8.04 2.22
N ALA A 186 22.49 -6.99 2.84
CA ALA A 186 22.07 -7.05 4.23
C ALA A 186 20.77 -7.85 4.36
N ARG A 187 20.69 -8.63 5.42
CA ARG A 187 19.42 -9.18 5.89
C ARG A 187 18.61 -8.04 6.49
N VAL A 188 17.32 -7.96 6.17
CA VAL A 188 16.48 -6.85 6.63
C VAL A 188 15.22 -7.40 7.30
N ILE A 189 15.07 -7.10 8.58
CA ILE A 189 13.97 -7.55 9.44
C ILE A 189 13.08 -6.35 9.77
N SER A 190 11.78 -6.57 9.67
CA SER A 190 10.75 -5.58 9.98
C SER A 190 9.97 -6.03 11.20
N THR A 191 9.93 -5.18 12.23
CA THR A 191 9.08 -5.41 13.42
C THR A 191 7.57 -5.44 13.10
N ARG A 192 7.16 -4.97 11.91
CA ARG A 192 5.77 -5.03 11.44
C ARG A 192 5.38 -6.44 11.02
N TRP A 193 6.32 -7.22 10.49
CA TRP A 193 6.09 -8.57 9.96
C TRP A 193 6.92 -9.56 10.78
N ARG A 194 6.59 -9.69 12.08
CA ARG A 194 7.34 -10.48 13.06
C ARG A 194 7.49 -11.95 12.65
N ASP A 195 6.49 -12.48 11.94
CA ASP A 195 6.47 -13.88 11.49
C ASP A 195 7.34 -14.10 10.24
N TYR A 196 7.81 -13.03 9.60
CA TYR A 196 8.67 -13.12 8.43
C TYR A 196 10.14 -12.85 8.81
N MET A 197 10.92 -13.93 8.84
CA MET A 197 12.36 -13.87 9.07
C MET A 197 13.10 -14.31 7.79
N PRO A 198 13.69 -13.37 7.03
CA PRO A 198 14.52 -13.73 5.89
C PRO A 198 15.66 -14.65 6.35
N PRO A 199 16.14 -15.57 5.50
CA PRO A 199 17.31 -16.38 5.82
C PRO A 199 18.57 -15.50 5.98
N LEU A 200 19.56 -16.02 6.70
CA LEU A 200 20.90 -15.43 6.72
C LEU A 200 21.51 -15.54 5.31
N ASN A 201 22.29 -14.54 4.90
CA ASN A 201 23.13 -14.63 3.72
C ASN A 201 24.31 -15.59 3.98
N ALA A 202 25.07 -15.95 2.94
CA ALA A 202 26.18 -16.92 3.06
C ALA A 202 27.19 -16.55 4.17
N ALA A 203 27.57 -15.27 4.27
CA ALA A 203 28.45 -14.77 5.34
C ALA A 203 27.83 -14.96 6.73
N GLY A 204 26.55 -14.63 6.90
CA GLY A 204 25.82 -14.83 8.14
C GLY A 204 25.63 -16.31 8.50
N GLN A 205 25.54 -17.20 7.51
CA GLN A 205 25.51 -18.66 7.73
C GLN A 205 26.86 -19.22 8.16
N ALA A 206 27.96 -18.68 7.62
CA ALA A 206 29.32 -19.05 7.99
C ALA A 206 29.76 -18.50 9.36
N GLY A 207 28.91 -17.70 10.03
CA GLY A 207 29.26 -17.04 11.29
C GLY A 207 30.29 -15.93 11.13
N GLU A 208 30.58 -15.51 9.90
CA GLU A 208 31.51 -14.43 9.61
C GLU A 208 30.87 -13.11 10.05
N GLY A 209 31.47 -12.49 11.08
CA GLY A 209 30.94 -11.35 11.82
C GLY A 209 30.41 -10.21 10.94
N GLY A 210 29.10 -10.17 10.75
CA GLY A 210 28.39 -8.98 10.28
C GLY A 210 28.05 -8.03 11.43
N LYS A 211 27.49 -6.87 11.11
CA LYS A 211 26.99 -5.93 12.12
C LYS A 211 25.47 -6.04 12.25
N CYS A 212 24.94 -5.69 13.42
CA CYS A 212 23.51 -5.48 13.61
C CYS A 212 23.20 -3.98 13.64
N ALA A 213 22.37 -3.49 12.71
CA ALA A 213 21.84 -2.14 12.77
C ALA A 213 20.39 -2.17 13.26
N LEU A 214 20.11 -1.62 14.44
CA LEU A 214 18.75 -1.44 14.93
C LEU A 214 18.31 0.01 14.73
N ILE A 215 17.15 0.23 14.11
CA ILE A 215 16.71 1.56 13.65
C ILE A 215 15.25 1.80 14.04
N TRP A 216 14.92 2.98 14.58
CA TRP A 216 13.55 3.37 14.90
C TRP A 216 13.28 4.85 14.60
N SER A 217 11.99 5.17 14.41
CA SER A 217 11.54 6.51 14.04
C SER A 217 11.25 7.37 15.26
N GLY A 218 11.86 8.55 15.35
CA GLY A 218 11.71 9.45 16.50
C GLY A 218 12.11 8.82 17.84
N GLY A 219 12.04 9.61 18.92
CA GLY A 219 12.37 9.18 20.28
C GLY A 219 13.74 9.68 20.79
N PRO A 220 14.02 9.51 22.10
CA PRO A 220 15.29 9.92 22.70
C PRO A 220 16.45 9.21 22.01
N SER A 221 17.46 9.98 21.62
CA SER A 221 18.72 9.45 21.13
C SER A 221 19.62 9.13 22.30
N GLY A 222 19.53 7.89 22.77
CA GLY A 222 20.19 7.48 24.01
C GLY A 222 19.40 7.85 25.26
N GLY A 223 19.55 7.03 26.30
CA GLY A 223 18.73 7.02 27.51
C GLY A 223 18.14 5.63 27.77
N GLY A 224 17.38 5.49 28.86
CA GLY A 224 16.78 4.21 29.27
C GLY A 224 15.85 3.61 28.20
N GLU A 225 14.97 4.43 27.59
CA GLU A 225 13.97 3.95 26.62
C GLU A 225 14.59 3.38 25.34
N GLY A 226 15.57 4.07 24.75
CA GLY A 226 16.26 3.57 23.56
C GLY A 226 17.04 2.29 23.83
N ARG A 227 17.62 2.17 25.04
CA ARG A 227 18.30 0.95 25.46
C ARG A 227 17.31 -0.20 25.68
N MET A 228 16.21 0.03 26.40
CA MET A 228 15.14 -0.95 26.59
C MET A 228 14.57 -1.44 25.25
N LEU A 229 14.36 -0.55 24.28
CA LEU A 229 13.91 -0.95 22.95
C LEU A 229 14.92 -1.85 22.23
N VAL A 230 16.21 -1.52 22.28
CA VAL A 230 17.25 -2.37 21.67
C VAL A 230 17.34 -3.72 22.39
N GLU A 231 17.22 -3.74 23.72
CA GLU A 231 17.19 -4.98 24.50
C GLU A 231 15.96 -5.82 24.16
N GLU A 232 14.77 -5.22 24.06
CA GLU A 232 13.54 -5.88 23.62
C GLU A 232 13.70 -6.48 22.21
N LEU A 233 14.23 -5.70 21.27
CA LEU A 233 14.49 -6.18 19.91
C LEU A 233 15.48 -7.34 19.92
N ARG A 234 16.49 -7.32 20.80
CA ARG A 234 17.45 -8.43 20.99
C ARG A 234 16.91 -9.58 21.84
N GLY A 235 15.62 -9.63 22.15
CA GLY A 235 15.01 -10.71 22.94
C GLY A 235 15.39 -10.67 24.43
N GLY A 236 15.63 -9.47 24.98
CA GLY A 236 15.98 -9.24 26.37
C GLY A 236 17.48 -9.27 26.66
N ILE A 237 18.34 -9.38 25.65
CA ILE A 237 19.81 -9.42 25.85
C ILE A 237 20.30 -8.00 26.17
N PRO A 238 20.97 -7.78 27.33
CA PRO A 238 21.48 -6.47 27.72
C PRO A 238 22.44 -5.87 26.70
N VAL A 239 22.32 -4.57 26.46
CA VAL A 239 23.20 -3.85 25.53
C VAL A 239 24.48 -3.45 26.27
N PRO A 240 25.68 -3.65 25.66
CA PRO A 240 26.94 -3.22 26.28
C PRO A 240 26.90 -1.75 26.71
N LYS A 241 27.51 -1.43 27.86
CA LYS A 241 27.44 -0.06 28.41
C LYS A 241 28.05 0.98 27.47
N GLN A 242 29.07 0.58 26.72
CA GLN A 242 29.82 1.36 25.74
C GLN A 242 29.12 1.52 24.38
N THR A 243 27.92 0.95 24.21
CA THR A 243 27.19 1.05 22.94
C THR A 243 26.79 2.48 22.63
N ILE A 244 27.18 2.94 21.44
CA ILE A 244 26.93 4.31 20.97
C ILE A 244 25.57 4.37 20.29
N PHE A 245 24.62 5.03 20.95
CA PHE A 245 23.33 5.38 20.37
C PHE A 245 23.50 6.64 19.52
N ARG A 246 23.00 6.61 18.29
CA ARG A 246 23.11 7.72 17.34
C ARG A 246 21.73 8.23 16.96
N ARG A 247 21.64 9.53 16.73
CA ARG A 247 20.49 10.17 16.08
C ARG A 247 20.92 10.75 14.75
N THR A 248 20.05 10.67 13.77
CA THR A 248 20.20 11.43 12.54
C THR A 248 18.89 12.11 12.19
N THR A 249 18.98 13.33 11.68
CA THR A 249 17.83 14.17 11.34
C THR A 249 18.07 14.75 9.97
N HIS A 250 17.15 14.49 9.04
CA HIS A 250 17.26 14.92 7.65
C HIS A 250 16.02 15.68 7.23
N SER A 251 16.20 16.71 6.40
CA SER A 251 15.10 17.44 5.79
C SER A 251 14.37 16.56 4.78
N LEU A 252 13.08 16.85 4.58
CA LEU A 252 12.33 16.26 3.49
C LEU A 252 12.77 16.85 2.14
N PRO A 253 12.77 16.06 1.07
CA PRO A 253 12.95 16.58 -0.27
C PRO A 253 11.93 17.70 -0.54
N ARG A 254 12.43 18.84 -1.05
CA ARG A 254 11.61 20.04 -1.38
C ARG A 254 10.94 20.73 -0.19
N ASN A 255 11.24 20.35 1.05
CA ASN A 255 10.81 21.09 2.23
C ASN A 255 11.90 21.04 3.33
N PRO A 256 12.82 22.02 3.38
CA PRO A 256 13.93 22.03 4.34
C PRO A 256 13.49 22.27 5.79
N GLU A 257 12.32 22.87 6.00
CA GLU A 257 11.78 23.17 7.33
C GLU A 257 11.23 21.91 8.01
N LYS A 258 10.65 20.99 7.24
CA LYS A 258 10.19 19.69 7.76
C LYS A 258 11.35 18.71 7.81
N ARG A 259 11.59 18.16 9.00
CA ARG A 259 12.65 17.18 9.25
C ARG A 259 12.09 15.90 9.80
N LEU A 260 12.67 14.78 9.37
CA LEU A 260 12.44 13.47 9.96
C LEU A 260 13.68 13.05 10.73
N SER A 261 13.47 12.42 11.89
CA SER A 261 14.55 11.95 12.74
C SER A 261 14.45 10.45 13.00
N TRP A 262 15.60 9.80 13.00
CA TRP A 262 15.76 8.40 13.34
C TRP A 262 16.83 8.25 14.40
N SER A 263 16.59 7.33 15.31
CA SER A 263 17.59 6.86 16.25
C SER A 263 18.00 5.45 15.82
N PHE A 264 19.28 5.15 16.01
CA PHE A 264 19.82 3.86 15.63
C PHE A 264 21.06 3.49 16.44
N VAL A 265 21.41 2.23 16.40
CA VAL A 265 22.64 1.66 16.95
C VAL A 265 23.22 0.67 15.95
N VAL A 266 24.55 0.58 15.91
CA VAL A 266 25.28 -0.43 15.16
C VAL A 266 26.09 -1.26 16.16
N LEU A 267 25.83 -2.57 16.20
CA LEU A 267 26.50 -3.53 17.06
C LEU A 267 27.46 -4.39 16.22
N ASP A 268 28.72 -4.45 16.63
CA ASP A 268 29.74 -5.25 15.96
C ASP A 268 29.63 -6.72 16.37
N GLY A 269 29.87 -7.64 15.43
CA GLY A 269 29.85 -9.09 15.69
C GLY A 269 28.44 -9.69 15.84
N GLU A 270 27.38 -8.90 15.75
CA GLU A 270 25.99 -9.35 15.88
C GLU A 270 25.26 -9.49 14.53
N GLY A 271 25.97 -9.85 13.47
CA GLY A 271 25.45 -9.94 12.11
C GLY A 271 24.23 -10.86 11.94
N THR A 272 23.98 -11.75 12.89
CA THR A 272 22.86 -12.70 12.91
C THR A 272 21.69 -12.26 13.80
N CYS A 273 21.66 -11.00 14.25
CA CYS A 273 20.61 -10.48 15.13
C CYS A 273 19.20 -10.69 14.56
N ARG A 274 18.22 -10.71 15.46
CA ARG A 274 16.81 -10.98 15.19
C ARG A 274 15.96 -9.86 15.77
#